data_AF-A0A3M0WBK1-F1
#
_entry.id   AF-A0A3M0WBK1-F1
#
_cell.length_a   1.000
_cell.length_b   1.000
_cell.length_c   1.000
_cell.angle_alpha   90.00
_cell.angle_beta   90.00
_cell.angle_gamma   90.00
#
_symmetry.space_group_name_H-M   'P 1'
#
loop_
_entity.id
_entity.type
_entity.pdbx_description
1 polymer ?
#
loop_
_entity_poly.entity_id
_entity_poly.type
_entity_poly.pdbx_seq_one_letter_code
_entity_poly.pdbx_strand_id
1 'polypeptide(L)'
;MLSRLLRYVHSKPLPNTGSLARDLLASERTFLAWTRTGLGFIALGVALEKVEAFAALSPTLLHLSDSRTKIAAAVLVGTGTLTVGHGTARYFGALRLLQEGKFRPNTGGITLMAITSIGIALSGAVIVIQNEQDKQRDTVAAEKV
;
A
#
# COMPACT_ATOMS: atom_id res chain seq x y z
N MET A 1 -21.05 13.16 -5.03
CA MET A 1 -20.70 12.42 -3.79
C MET A 1 -19.22 12.56 -3.39
N LEU A 2 -18.27 12.54 -4.33
CA LEU A 2 -16.82 12.71 -4.08
C LEU A 2 -16.42 13.99 -3.30
N SER A 3 -17.13 15.10 -3.53
CA SER A 3 -16.90 16.41 -2.89
C SER A 3 -17.29 16.48 -1.41
N ARG A 4 -18.04 15.50 -0.89
CA ARG A 4 -18.32 15.38 0.55
C ARG A 4 -17.21 14.61 1.27
N LEU A 5 -16.64 13.58 0.63
CA LEU A 5 -15.47 12.85 1.15
C LEU A 5 -14.23 13.75 1.22
N LEU A 6 -13.97 14.55 0.17
CA LEU A 6 -12.82 15.45 0.08
C LEU A 6 -12.82 16.55 1.16
N ARG A 7 -13.99 16.95 1.68
CA ARG A 7 -14.10 17.92 2.77
C ARG A 7 -13.70 17.35 4.13
N TYR A 8 -13.93 16.06 4.36
CA TYR A 8 -13.54 15.40 5.61
C TYR A 8 -12.01 15.23 5.72
N VAL A 9 -11.35 15.16 4.56
CA VAL A 9 -9.89 15.04 4.45
C VAL A 9 -9.19 16.36 4.77
N HIS A 10 -9.85 17.51 4.61
CA HIS A 10 -9.21 18.82 4.64
C HIS A 10 -9.38 19.53 6.00
N SER A 11 -8.46 19.27 6.94
CA SER A 11 -8.40 20.01 8.21
C SER A 11 -7.89 21.45 7.99
N LYS A 12 -8.44 22.42 8.74
CA LYS A 12 -7.94 23.81 8.74
C LYS A 12 -6.52 23.86 9.35
N PRO A 13 -5.63 24.75 8.87
CA PRO A 13 -4.35 24.98 9.52
C PRO A 13 -4.56 25.47 10.95
N LEU A 14 -3.85 24.87 11.90
CA LEU A 14 -3.81 25.27 13.30
C LEU A 14 -2.47 25.97 13.58
N PRO A 15 -2.43 26.93 14.53
CA PRO A 15 -1.17 27.54 14.92
C PRO A 15 -0.25 26.50 15.57
N ASN A 16 1.04 26.50 15.18
CA ASN A 16 2.05 25.67 15.80
C ASN A 16 2.66 26.42 16.99
N THR A 17 2.25 26.05 18.21
CA THR A 17 2.80 26.59 19.47
C THR A 17 3.96 25.76 20.02
N GLY A 18 4.37 24.70 19.31
CA GLY A 18 5.41 23.76 19.71
C GLY A 18 6.78 24.04 19.08
N SER A 19 7.72 23.11 19.30
CA SER A 19 9.06 23.17 18.72
C SER A 19 9.05 22.73 17.26
N LEU A 20 9.40 23.66 16.35
CA LEU A 20 9.54 23.40 14.92
C LEU A 20 10.55 22.27 14.63
N ALA A 21 11.70 22.27 15.30
CA ALA A 21 12.73 21.27 15.10
C ALA A 21 12.22 19.85 15.44
N ARG A 22 11.46 19.72 16.53
CA ARG A 22 10.87 18.44 16.94
C ARG A 22 9.86 17.93 15.91
N ASP A 23 8.97 18.82 15.44
CA ASP A 23 7.91 18.44 14.51
C ASP A 23 8.47 18.10 13.12
N LEU A 24 9.53 18.80 12.69
CA LEU A 24 10.25 18.51 11.46
C LEU A 24 10.95 17.15 11.54
N LEU A 25 11.73 16.87 12.59
CA LEU A 25 12.37 15.57 12.82
C LEU A 25 11.35 14.42 12.89
N ALA A 26 10.17 14.68 13.47
CA ALA A 26 9.08 13.70 13.45
C ALA A 26 8.57 13.46 12.02
N SER A 27 8.38 14.52 11.23
CA SER A 27 7.93 14.42 9.84
C SER A 27 8.94 13.67 8.96
N GLU A 28 10.24 13.92 9.12
CA GLU A 28 11.33 13.22 8.42
C GLU A 28 11.32 11.72 8.73
N ARG A 29 11.15 11.33 10.00
CA ARG A 29 11.04 9.91 10.37
C ARG A 29 9.84 9.24 9.70
N THR A 30 8.69 9.91 9.64
CA THR A 30 7.53 9.36 8.94
C THR A 30 7.76 9.26 7.45
N PHE A 31 8.42 10.24 6.84
CA PHE A 31 8.79 10.22 5.43
C PHE A 31 9.73 9.04 5.11
N LEU A 32 10.78 8.84 5.90
CA LEU A 32 11.71 7.72 5.73
C LEU A 32 11.02 6.36 5.91
N ALA A 33 10.04 6.27 6.80
CA ALA A 33 9.23 5.06 6.94
C ALA A 33 8.41 4.79 5.66
N TRP A 34 7.73 5.80 5.11
CA TRP A 34 6.98 5.69 3.84
C TRP A 34 7.87 5.29 2.67
N THR A 35 9.05 5.91 2.58
CA THR A 35 10.04 5.60 1.54
C THR A 35 10.52 4.16 1.66
N ARG A 36 10.82 3.69 2.88
CA ARG A 36 11.25 2.30 3.13
C ARG A 36 10.18 1.30 2.69
N THR A 37 8.93 1.50 3.11
CA THR A 37 7.84 0.57 2.75
C THR A 37 7.56 0.59 1.25
N GLY A 38 7.57 1.77 0.63
CA GLY A 38 7.35 1.91 -0.80
C GLY A 38 8.46 1.25 -1.64
N LEU A 39 9.73 1.43 -1.25
CA LEU A 39 10.87 0.74 -1.87
C LEU A 39 10.79 -0.78 -1.69
N GLY A 40 10.32 -1.26 -0.53
CA GLY A 40 10.08 -2.68 -0.29
C GLY A 40 9.08 -3.29 -1.27
N PHE A 41 7.96 -2.61 -1.53
CA PHE A 41 6.99 -3.05 -2.54
C PHE A 41 7.55 -3.00 -3.95
N ILE A 42 8.25 -1.93 -4.32
CA ILE A 42 8.88 -1.83 -5.65
C ILE A 42 9.89 -2.98 -5.84
N ALA A 43 10.75 -3.22 -4.86
CA ALA A 43 11.75 -4.29 -4.92
C ALA A 43 11.10 -5.67 -5.04
N LEU A 44 10.06 -5.96 -4.25
CA LEU A 44 9.33 -7.23 -4.32
C LEU A 44 8.61 -7.40 -5.67
N GLY A 45 8.05 -6.33 -6.24
CA GLY A 45 7.42 -6.38 -7.57
C GLY A 45 8.42 -6.66 -8.68
N VAL A 46 9.59 -6.02 -8.63
CA VAL A 46 10.70 -6.30 -9.58
C VAL A 46 11.24 -7.72 -9.38
N ALA A 47 11.34 -8.20 -8.14
CA ALA A 47 11.81 -9.56 -7.87
C ALA A 47 10.86 -10.63 -8.45
N LEU A 48 9.54 -10.42 -8.39
CA LEU A 48 8.56 -11.32 -8.99
C LEU A 48 8.78 -11.48 -10.50
N GLU A 49 8.97 -10.37 -11.24
CA GLU A 49 9.27 -10.41 -12.68
C GLU A 49 10.59 -11.14 -12.99
N LYS A 50 11.60 -11.01 -12.12
CA LYS A 50 12.90 -11.70 -12.29
C LYS A 50 12.79 -13.21 -12.06
N VAL A 51 11.98 -13.63 -11.10
CA VAL A 51 11.72 -15.05 -10.86
C VAL A 51 11.01 -15.67 -12.07
N GLU A 52 10.05 -14.97 -12.67
CA GLU A 52 9.39 -15.44 -13.90
C GLU A 52 10.33 -15.53 -15.10
N ALA A 53 11.16 -14.51 -15.31
CA ALA A 53 12.14 -14.51 -16.40
C ALA A 53 13.12 -15.71 -16.30
N PHE A 54 13.47 -16.12 -15.09
CA PHE A 54 14.29 -17.30 -14.85
C PHE A 54 13.51 -18.60 -15.08
N ALA A 55 12.24 -18.67 -14.66
CA ALA A 55 11.37 -19.82 -14.90
C ALA A 55 11.11 -20.07 -16.40
N ALA A 56 11.04 -19.00 -17.22
CA ALA A 56 10.85 -19.09 -18.67
C ALA A 56 12.02 -19.76 -19.41
N LEU A 57 13.23 -19.81 -18.83
CA LEU A 57 14.38 -20.51 -19.40
C LEU A 57 14.29 -22.05 -19.25
N SER A 58 13.41 -22.56 -18.38
CA SER A 58 13.21 -23.99 -18.15
C SER A 58 11.84 -24.43 -18.68
N PRO A 59 11.77 -25.09 -19.86
CA PRO A 59 10.49 -25.45 -20.50
C PRO A 59 9.67 -26.50 -19.71
N THR A 60 10.22 -27.11 -18.66
CA THR A 60 9.50 -28.04 -17.78
C THR A 60 8.57 -27.32 -16.78
N LEU A 61 8.75 -26.01 -16.57
CA LEU A 61 7.91 -25.16 -15.72
C LEU A 61 6.86 -24.36 -16.50
N LEU A 62 6.60 -24.66 -17.77
CA LEU A 62 5.82 -23.83 -18.71
C LEU A 62 4.34 -23.56 -18.36
N HIS A 63 3.83 -23.95 -17.19
CA HIS A 63 2.45 -23.72 -16.77
C HIS A 63 2.23 -22.52 -15.84
N LEU A 64 3.28 -21.79 -15.43
CA LEU A 64 3.15 -20.62 -14.53
C LEU A 64 3.33 -19.27 -15.23
N SER A 65 3.34 -19.21 -16.57
CA SER A 65 3.17 -17.95 -17.33
C SER A 65 1.73 -17.44 -17.19
N ASP A 66 1.30 -17.19 -15.96
CA ASP A 66 -0.02 -16.70 -15.65
C ASP A 66 -0.02 -15.17 -15.69
N SER A 67 -0.95 -14.59 -16.43
CA SER A 67 -1.13 -13.14 -16.51
C SER A 67 -1.34 -12.51 -15.12
N ARG A 68 -1.78 -13.32 -14.14
CA ARG A 68 -1.95 -12.92 -12.75
C ARG A 68 -0.66 -12.46 -12.07
N THR A 69 0.48 -13.10 -12.33
CA THR A 69 1.74 -12.73 -11.68
C THR A 69 2.25 -11.39 -12.20
N LYS A 70 2.15 -11.15 -13.51
CA LYS A 70 2.47 -9.83 -14.12
C LYS A 70 1.60 -8.73 -13.57
N ILE A 71 0.30 -8.98 -13.43
CA ILE A 71 -0.63 -8.03 -12.81
C ILE A 71 -0.23 -7.80 -11.34
N ALA A 72 0.13 -8.85 -10.59
CA ALA A 72 0.57 -8.73 -9.21
C ALA A 72 1.86 -7.91 -9.07
N ALA A 73 2.86 -8.16 -9.92
CA ALA A 73 4.10 -7.39 -9.96
C ALA A 73 3.84 -5.92 -10.30
N ALA A 74 3.01 -5.65 -11.32
CA ALA A 74 2.63 -4.29 -11.71
C ALA A 74 1.89 -3.54 -10.59
N VAL A 75 0.94 -4.21 -9.92
CA VAL A 75 0.23 -3.66 -8.75
C VAL A 75 1.19 -3.35 -7.63
N LEU A 76 2.18 -4.21 -7.39
CA LEU A 76 3.13 -4.04 -6.30
C LEU A 76 4.12 -2.89 -6.55
N VAL A 77 4.64 -2.78 -7.78
CA VAL A 77 5.45 -1.63 -8.19
C VAL A 77 4.63 -0.34 -8.18
N GLY A 78 3.39 -0.38 -8.67
CA GLY A 78 2.48 0.76 -8.70
C GLY A 78 2.16 1.27 -7.29
N THR A 79 1.74 0.38 -6.40
CA THR A 79 1.43 0.71 -5.00
C THR A 79 2.67 1.21 -4.25
N GLY A 80 3.84 0.61 -4.45
CA GLY A 80 5.10 1.08 -3.90
C GLY A 80 5.46 2.49 -4.36
N THR A 81 5.35 2.76 -5.67
CA THR A 81 5.60 4.08 -6.26
C THR A 81 4.63 5.14 -5.72
N LEU A 82 3.34 4.81 -5.65
CA LEU A 82 2.32 5.69 -5.05
C LEU A 82 2.60 5.97 -3.57
N THR A 83 3.08 4.97 -2.82
CA THR A 83 3.43 5.10 -1.40
C THR A 83 4.58 6.08 -1.20
N VAL A 84 5.66 5.95 -1.99
CA VAL A 84 6.78 6.90 -1.95
C VAL A 84 6.33 8.30 -2.37
N GLY A 85 5.58 8.41 -3.47
CA GLY A 85 5.05 9.69 -3.97
C GLY A 85 4.17 10.40 -2.94
N HIS A 86 3.28 9.64 -2.27
CA HIS A 86 2.45 10.17 -1.19
C HIS A 86 3.28 10.66 0.00
N GLY A 87 4.27 9.88 0.44
CA GLY A 87 5.20 10.27 1.51
C GLY A 87 5.93 11.57 1.18
N THR A 88 6.44 11.71 -0.04
CA THR A 88 7.12 12.91 -0.53
C THR A 88 6.20 14.13 -0.55
N ALA A 89 5.02 14.02 -1.18
CA ALA A 89 4.06 15.13 -1.24
C ALA A 89 3.63 15.58 0.15
N ARG A 90 3.41 14.63 1.05
CA ARG A 90 3.08 14.88 2.46
C ARG A 90 4.19 15.62 3.20
N TYR A 91 5.44 15.18 3.03
CA TYR A 91 6.60 15.80 3.69
C TYR A 91 6.76 17.27 3.29
N PHE A 92 6.78 17.56 1.99
CA PHE A 92 6.93 18.95 1.52
C PHE A 92 5.73 19.83 1.88
N GLY A 93 4.51 19.28 1.91
CA GLY A 93 3.33 20.01 2.40
C GLY A 93 3.44 20.37 3.88
N ALA A 94 3.89 19.42 4.72
CA ALA A 94 4.11 19.67 6.14
C ALA A 94 5.24 20.66 6.38
N LEU A 95 6.35 20.56 5.64
CA LEU A 95 7.48 21.46 5.74
C LEU A 95 7.08 22.92 5.49
N ARG A 96 6.33 23.19 4.42
CA ARG A 96 5.84 24.55 4.09
C ARG A 96 4.97 25.12 5.21
N LEU A 97 4.05 24.31 5.73
CA LEU A 97 3.15 24.76 6.80
C LEU A 97 3.91 25.05 8.10
N LEU A 98 4.85 24.18 8.46
CA LEU A 98 5.67 24.36 9.66
C LEU A 98 6.52 25.62 9.59
N GLN A 99 7.07 25.95 8.40
CA GLN A 99 7.80 27.21 8.16
C GLN A 99 6.90 28.45 8.35
N GLU A 100 5.61 28.36 8.04
CA GLU A 100 4.63 29.41 8.32
C GLU A 100 4.16 29.46 9.79
N GLY A 101 4.73 28.65 10.68
CA GLY A 101 4.27 28.52 12.07
C GLY A 101 2.89 27.87 12.19
N LYS A 102 2.48 27.08 11.19
CA LYS A 102 1.19 26.39 11.14
C LYS A 102 1.40 24.88 11.03
N PHE A 103 0.39 24.11 11.41
CA PHE A 103 0.35 22.68 11.14
C PHE A 103 -1.04 22.27 10.67
N ARG A 104 -1.10 21.33 9.72
CA ARG A 104 -2.36 20.73 9.29
C ARG A 104 -2.41 19.26 9.73
N PRO A 105 -3.37 18.90 10.59
CA PRO A 105 -3.63 17.51 10.93
C PRO A 105 -3.87 16.68 9.67
N ASN A 106 -3.19 15.53 9.57
CA ASN A 106 -3.27 14.66 8.40
C ASN A 106 -4.49 13.73 8.45
N THR A 107 -5.68 14.32 8.49
CA THR A 107 -6.94 13.57 8.48
C THR A 107 -7.08 12.73 7.21
N GLY A 108 -6.60 13.22 6.07
CA GLY A 108 -6.63 12.49 4.79
C GLY A 108 -5.83 11.21 4.77
N GLY A 109 -4.51 11.31 4.98
CA GLY A 109 -3.63 10.16 4.85
C GLY A 109 -3.90 9.08 5.90
N ILE A 110 -4.26 9.48 7.13
CA ILE A 110 -4.62 8.53 8.20
C ILE A 110 -5.90 7.78 7.84
N THR A 111 -6.93 8.49 7.36
CA THR A 111 -8.20 7.87 6.98
C THR A 111 -8.03 6.93 5.79
N LEU A 112 -7.26 7.35 4.76
CA LEU A 112 -6.96 6.50 3.61
C LEU A 112 -6.26 5.21 4.04
N MET A 113 -5.22 5.32 4.89
CA MET A 113 -4.49 4.16 5.37
C MET A 113 -5.35 3.21 6.20
N ALA A 114 -6.18 3.75 7.09
CA ALA A 114 -7.12 2.94 7.86
C ALA A 114 -8.08 2.17 6.95
N ILE A 115 -8.65 2.83 5.93
CA ILE A 115 -9.55 2.19 4.95
C ILE A 115 -8.80 1.11 4.16
N THR A 116 -7.60 1.40 3.66
CA THR A 116 -6.83 0.41 2.88
C THR A 116 -6.43 -0.79 3.73
N SER A 117 -6.02 -0.59 4.98
CA SER A 117 -5.67 -1.69 5.89
C SER A 117 -6.88 -2.58 6.18
N ILE A 118 -8.06 -1.98 6.44
CA ILE A 118 -9.30 -2.74 6.64
C ILE A 118 -9.66 -3.50 5.36
N GLY A 119 -9.59 -2.86 4.20
CA GLY A 119 -9.87 -3.47 2.90
C GLY A 119 -8.98 -4.67 2.59
N ILE A 120 -7.67 -4.56 2.82
CA ILE A 120 -6.72 -5.67 2.66
C ILE A 120 -7.04 -6.81 3.63
N ALA A 121 -7.31 -6.50 4.91
CA ALA A 121 -7.64 -7.53 5.90
C ALA A 121 -8.91 -8.31 5.54
N LEU A 122 -9.97 -7.60 5.13
CA LEU A 122 -11.22 -8.22 4.68
C LEU A 122 -11.03 -9.05 3.42
N SER A 123 -10.27 -8.53 2.44
CA SER A 123 -9.98 -9.25 1.20
C SER A 123 -9.20 -10.55 1.48
N GLY A 124 -8.21 -10.49 2.37
CA GLY A 124 -7.48 -11.67 2.82
C GLY A 124 -8.38 -12.69 3.50
N ALA A 125 -9.27 -12.26 4.39
CA ALA A 125 -10.22 -13.15 5.06
C ALA A 125 -11.18 -13.85 4.07
N VAL A 126 -11.69 -13.12 3.07
CA VAL A 126 -12.55 -13.70 2.03
C VAL A 126 -11.81 -14.76 1.21
N ILE A 127 -10.56 -14.49 0.82
CA ILE A 127 -9.74 -15.45 0.06
C ILE A 127 -9.49 -16.73 0.87
N VAL A 128 -9.23 -16.61 2.17
CA VAL A 128 -9.01 -17.77 3.05
C VAL A 128 -10.26 -18.64 3.13
N ILE A 129 -11.42 -18.03 3.35
CA ILE A 129 -12.70 -18.76 3.43
C ILE A 129 -13.02 -19.47 2.11
N GLN A 130 -12.78 -18.80 0.96
CA GLN A 130 -12.96 -19.41 -0.36
C GLN A 130 -12.05 -20.63 -0.55
N ASN A 131 -10.77 -20.53 -0.19
CA ASN A 131 -9.83 -21.63 -0.27
C ASN A 131 -10.25 -22.84 0.62
N GLU A 132 -10.78 -22.58 1.82
CA GLU A 132 -11.30 -23.65 2.69
C GLU A 132 -12.52 -24.36 2.07
N GLN A 133 -13.44 -23.59 1.49
CA GLN A 133 -14.63 -24.14 0.83
C GLN A 133 -14.28 -24.98 -0.41
N ASP A 134 -13.36 -24.50 -1.25
CA ASP A 134 -12.90 -25.23 -2.43
C ASP A 134 -12.26 -26.56 -2.03
N LYS A 135 -11.37 -26.53 -1.02
CA LYS A 135 -10.74 -27.75 -0.50
C LYS A 135 -11.77 -28.76 0.04
N GLN A 136 -12.80 -28.29 0.75
CA GLN A 136 -13.85 -29.15 1.30
C GLN A 136 -14.73 -29.76 0.21
N ARG A 137 -15.03 -28.98 -0.84
CA ARG A 137 -15.79 -29.45 -2.00
C ARG A 137 -15.05 -30.56 -2.74
N ASP A 138 -13.75 -30.42 -2.93
CA ASP A 138 -12.91 -31.43 -3.58
C ASP A 138 -12.82 -32.72 -2.76
N THR A 139 -12.79 -32.62 -1.43
CA THR A 139 -12.76 -33.81 -0.55
C THR A 139 -14.06 -34.62 -0.65
N VAL A 140 -15.21 -33.94 -0.62
CA VAL A 140 -16.53 -34.59 -0.74
C VAL A 140 -16.76 -35.18 -2.13
N ALA A 141 -16.21 -34.56 -3.18
CA ALA A 141 -16.27 -35.10 -4.54
C ALA A 141 -15.44 -36.38 -4.68
N ALA A 142 -14.27 -36.44 -4.04
CA ALA A 142 -13.40 -37.62 -4.05
C ALA A 142 -13.97 -38.81 -3.27
N GLU A 143 -14.75 -38.57 -2.21
CA GLU A 143 -15.40 -39.65 -1.42
C GLU A 143 -16.60 -40.30 -2.16
N LYS A 144 -17.16 -39.64 -3.17
CA LYS A 144 -18.32 -40.12 -3.94
C LYS A 144 -17.95 -40.98 -5.16
N VAL A 145 -16.67 -41.18 -5.45
CA VAL A 145 -16.14 -41.98 -6.57
C VAL A 145 -15.61 -43.30 -6.04
#